data_AF-V6LMM1-F1
#
_entry.id   AF-V6LMM1-F1
#
_cell.length_a   1.000
_cell.length_b   1.000
_cell.length_c   1.000
_cell.angle_alpha   90.00
_cell.angle_beta   90.00
_cell.angle_gamma   90.00
#
_symmetry.space_group_name_H-M   'P 1'
#
loop_
_entity.id
_entity.type
_entity.pdbx_description
1 polymer ?
#
loop_
_entity_poly.entity_id
_entity_poly.type
_entity_poly.pdbx_seq_one_letter_code
_entity_poly.pdbx_strand_id
1 'polypeptide(L)'
;MAEQKPFVEVPKRPPNSYFLFSSKMRTELIDLPQSEFCIRVSELWNKLDEEPKKYFENEAHKLKQQYDLDIAVFRESYPDYEKEKKQERVYKSFIREPEKLVYYVAHIRKLLEDKFVLDDKNKSTILKKMNDFWRKSDAQFKQQYIDLVPQGAAKIAVKQLINEYMVLE
;
A
#
# COMPACT_ATOMS: atom_id res chain seq x y z
N MET A 1 19.40 -1.65 18.91
CA MET A 1 18.85 -3.01 18.79
C MET A 1 17.71 -2.93 17.80
N ALA A 2 17.85 -3.51 16.61
CA ALA A 2 16.76 -3.55 15.64
C ALA A 2 15.79 -4.62 16.14
N GLU A 3 14.64 -4.19 16.67
CA GLU A 3 13.56 -5.10 17.05
C GLU A 3 13.14 -5.85 15.78
N GLN A 4 13.44 -7.15 15.74
CA GLN A 4 12.94 -8.01 14.68
C GLN A 4 11.44 -8.08 14.83
N LYS A 5 10.74 -7.53 13.84
CA LYS A 5 9.28 -7.55 13.74
C LYS A 5 8.81 -9.00 13.89
N PRO A 6 7.91 -9.32 14.84
CA PRO A 6 7.39 -10.66 14.95
C PRO A 6 6.75 -11.03 13.60
N PHE A 7 7.08 -12.22 13.09
CA PHE A 7 6.45 -12.77 11.89
C PHE A 7 5.01 -13.14 12.25
N VAL A 8 4.16 -12.12 12.36
CA VAL A 8 2.72 -12.32 12.52
C VAL A 8 2.18 -12.50 11.11
N GLU A 9 1.86 -13.75 10.76
CA GLU A 9 1.30 -14.06 9.44
C GLU A 9 -0.04 -13.36 9.29
N VAL A 10 -0.12 -12.42 8.35
CA VAL A 10 -1.35 -11.65 8.09
C VAL A 10 -2.40 -12.61 7.53
N PRO A 11 -3.56 -12.79 8.18
CA PRO A 11 -4.63 -13.61 7.64
C PRO A 11 -5.04 -13.09 6.26
N LYS A 12 -5.07 -13.99 5.26
CA LYS A 12 -5.48 -13.65 3.89
C LYS A 12 -7.00 -13.67 3.80
N ARG A 13 -7.56 -12.76 3.01
CA ARG A 13 -9.01 -12.73 2.76
C ARG A 13 -9.45 -14.06 2.13
N PRO A 14 -10.49 -14.71 2.66
CA PRO A 14 -10.97 -15.97 2.14
C PRO A 14 -11.66 -15.77 0.78
N PRO A 15 -11.65 -16.79 -0.09
CA PRO A 15 -12.40 -16.76 -1.35
C PRO A 15 -13.92 -16.74 -1.08
N ASN A 16 -14.66 -16.04 -1.93
CA ASN A 16 -16.12 -16.07 -1.91
C ASN A 16 -16.66 -17.33 -2.63
N SER A 17 -17.98 -17.54 -2.60
CA SER A 17 -18.63 -18.71 -3.19
C SER A 17 -18.31 -18.89 -4.68
N TYR A 18 -18.31 -17.80 -5.45
CA TYR A 18 -17.90 -17.81 -6.85
C TYR A 18 -16.43 -18.22 -7.04
N PHE A 19 -15.51 -17.70 -6.23
CA PHE A 19 -14.09 -18.06 -6.33
C PHE A 19 -13.82 -19.50 -5.91
N LEU A 20 -14.57 -20.04 -4.94
CA LEU A 20 -14.52 -21.46 -4.58
C LEU A 20 -14.98 -22.34 -5.76
N PHE A 21 -16.11 -21.98 -6.38
CA PHE A 21 -16.58 -22.64 -7.59
C PHE A 21 -15.57 -22.54 -8.73
N SER A 22 -15.04 -21.34 -9.00
CA SER A 22 -14.03 -21.11 -10.03
C SER A 22 -12.76 -21.94 -9.79
N SER A 23 -12.31 -22.05 -8.54
CA SER A 23 -11.16 -22.88 -8.18
C SER A 23 -11.42 -24.36 -8.47
N LYS A 24 -12.64 -24.85 -8.24
CA LYS A 24 -13.03 -26.22 -8.60
C LYS A 24 -13.09 -26.41 -10.12
N MET A 25 -13.62 -25.43 -10.85
CA MET A 25 -13.70 -25.50 -12.31
C MET A 25 -12.32 -25.44 -12.97
N ARG A 26 -11.29 -24.86 -12.33
CA ARG A 26 -9.92 -24.88 -12.86
C ARG A 26 -9.35 -26.29 -13.03
N THR A 27 -9.76 -27.25 -12.19
CA THR A 27 -9.34 -28.65 -12.36
C THR A 27 -10.12 -29.38 -13.44
N GLU A 28 -11.31 -28.89 -13.80
CA GLU A 28 -12.16 -29.48 -14.84
C GLU A 28 -11.87 -28.86 -16.23
N LEU A 29 -11.40 -27.61 -16.27
CA LEU A 29 -11.15 -26.83 -17.48
C LEU A 29 -9.67 -26.43 -17.59
N ILE A 30 -8.77 -27.41 -17.46
CA ILE A 30 -7.31 -27.20 -17.37
C ILE A 30 -6.73 -26.63 -18.67
N ASP A 31 -7.26 -27.03 -19.82
CA ASP A 31 -6.68 -26.75 -21.14
C ASP A 31 -7.16 -25.44 -21.77
N LEU A 32 -7.97 -24.63 -21.07
CA LEU A 32 -8.46 -23.37 -21.60
C LEU A 32 -7.51 -22.20 -21.28
N PRO A 33 -7.29 -21.28 -22.24
CA PRO A 33 -6.60 -20.02 -21.94
C PRO A 33 -7.40 -19.23 -20.90
N GLN A 34 -6.69 -18.48 -20.05
CA GLN A 34 -7.27 -17.81 -18.87
C GLN A 34 -8.46 -16.90 -19.20
N SER A 35 -8.45 -16.24 -20.36
CA SER A 35 -9.55 -15.39 -20.85
C SER A 35 -10.82 -16.20 -21.11
N GLU A 36 -10.72 -17.32 -21.82
CA GLU A 36 -11.85 -18.20 -22.13
C GLU A 36 -12.34 -18.95 -20.89
N PHE A 37 -11.43 -19.37 -20.02
CA PHE A 37 -11.76 -19.95 -18.72
C PHE A 37 -12.64 -19.02 -17.89
N CYS A 38 -12.27 -17.73 -17.77
CA CYS A 38 -13.06 -16.75 -17.01
C CYS A 38 -14.49 -16.61 -17.56
N ILE A 39 -14.63 -16.56 -18.89
CA ILE A 39 -15.94 -16.45 -19.55
C ILE A 39 -16.77 -17.69 -19.23
N ARG A 40 -16.22 -18.89 -19.46
CA ARG A 40 -16.93 -20.17 -19.25
C ARG A 40 -17.36 -20.37 -17.81
N VAL A 41 -16.49 -20.08 -16.84
CA VAL A 41 -16.83 -20.20 -15.42
C VAL A 41 -17.95 -19.23 -15.02
N SER A 42 -17.93 -18.00 -15.56
CA SER A 42 -19.00 -17.04 -15.30
C SER A 42 -20.36 -17.52 -15.83
N GLU A 43 -20.38 -18.12 -17.01
CA GLU A 43 -21.60 -18.69 -17.60
C GLU A 43 -22.12 -19.89 -16.80
N LEU A 44 -21.23 -20.81 -16.41
CA LEU A 44 -21.58 -21.98 -15.60
C LEU A 44 -22.12 -21.59 -14.23
N TRP A 45 -21.51 -20.58 -13.59
CA TRP A 45 -22.01 -20.06 -12.32
C TRP A 45 -23.41 -19.48 -12.47
N ASN A 46 -23.66 -18.69 -13.51
CA ASN A 46 -24.99 -18.10 -13.73
C ASN A 46 -26.05 -19.17 -14.01
N LYS A 47 -25.70 -20.24 -14.73
CA LYS A 47 -26.57 -21.38 -15.03
C LYS A 47 -26.73 -22.38 -13.88
N LEU A 48 -25.92 -22.27 -12.83
CA LEU A 48 -25.96 -23.19 -11.70
C LEU A 48 -27.27 -23.05 -10.92
N ASP A 49 -27.84 -24.18 -10.50
CA ASP A 49 -29.05 -24.22 -9.66
C ASP A 49 -28.79 -23.65 -8.26
N GLU A 50 -29.86 -23.32 -7.54
CA GLU A 50 -29.76 -22.72 -6.20
C GLU A 50 -29.12 -23.64 -5.16
N GLU A 51 -29.36 -24.97 -5.23
CA GLU A 51 -28.77 -25.93 -4.29
C GLU A 51 -27.23 -25.98 -4.33
N PRO A 52 -26.57 -26.20 -5.49
CA PRO A 52 -25.11 -26.18 -5.55
C PRO A 52 -24.54 -24.78 -5.29
N LYS A 53 -25.23 -23.69 -5.67
CA LYS A 53 -24.83 -22.33 -5.28
C LYS A 53 -24.79 -22.19 -3.75
N LYS A 54 -25.85 -22.64 -3.07
CA LYS A 54 -25.96 -22.61 -1.61
C LYS A 54 -24.86 -23.42 -0.92
N TYR A 55 -24.44 -24.55 -1.50
CA TYR A 55 -23.28 -25.30 -1.01
C TYR A 55 -22.01 -24.42 -0.97
N PHE A 56 -21.69 -23.75 -2.07
CA PHE A 56 -20.51 -22.87 -2.14
C PHE A 56 -20.64 -21.63 -1.25
N GLU A 57 -21.85 -21.10 -1.08
CA GLU A 57 -22.13 -20.00 -0.15
C GLU A 57 -21.92 -20.41 1.31
N ASN A 58 -22.38 -21.60 1.70
CA ASN A 58 -22.16 -22.13 3.05
C ASN A 58 -20.67 -22.35 3.33
N GLU A 59 -19.92 -22.91 2.38
CA GLU A 59 -18.47 -23.10 2.51
C GLU A 59 -17.73 -21.74 2.58
N ALA A 60 -18.09 -20.78 1.74
CA ALA A 60 -17.54 -19.43 1.80
C ALA A 60 -17.86 -18.74 3.15
N HIS A 61 -19.05 -18.97 3.70
CA HIS A 61 -19.44 -18.43 5.00
C HIS A 61 -18.60 -19.01 6.14
N LYS A 62 -18.35 -20.34 6.15
CA LYS A 62 -17.47 -20.97 7.14
C LYS A 62 -16.05 -20.40 7.08
N LEU A 63 -15.48 -20.27 5.88
CA LEU A 63 -14.14 -19.68 5.69
C LEU A 63 -14.09 -18.22 6.14
N LYS A 64 -15.16 -17.45 5.90
CA LYS A 64 -15.29 -16.07 6.38
C LYS A 64 -15.32 -16.00 7.90
N GLN A 65 -16.08 -16.85 8.56
CA GLN A 65 -16.14 -16.89 10.02
C GLN A 65 -14.77 -17.17 10.64
N GLN A 66 -14.02 -18.13 10.08
CA GLN A 66 -12.66 -18.41 10.54
C GLN A 66 -11.73 -17.19 10.34
N TYR A 67 -11.78 -16.58 9.15
CA TYR A 67 -11.00 -15.37 8.86
C TYR A 67 -11.32 -14.21 9.81
N ASP A 68 -12.59 -14.01 10.15
CA ASP A 68 -13.02 -12.93 11.04
C ASP A 68 -12.45 -13.11 12.46
N LEU A 69 -12.29 -14.35 12.93
CA LEU A 69 -11.59 -14.66 14.18
C LEU A 69 -10.08 -14.42 14.06
N ASP A 70 -9.45 -14.98 13.02
CA ASP A 70 -8.01 -14.89 12.81
C ASP A 70 -7.56 -13.43 12.66
N ILE A 71 -8.31 -12.62 11.93
CA ILE A 71 -8.00 -11.19 11.71
C ILE A 71 -8.23 -10.36 12.97
N ALA A 72 -9.15 -10.75 13.85
CA ALA A 72 -9.34 -10.08 15.14
C ALA A 72 -8.12 -10.28 16.03
N VAL A 73 -7.66 -11.54 16.18
CA VAL A 73 -6.45 -11.88 16.95
C VAL A 73 -5.21 -11.20 16.35
N PHE A 74 -5.11 -11.18 15.01
CA PHE A 74 -4.03 -10.47 14.31
C PHE A 74 -4.03 -8.96 14.60
N ARG A 75 -5.21 -8.31 14.62
CA ARG A 75 -5.31 -6.87 14.90
C ARG A 75 -4.96 -6.52 16.34
N GLU A 76 -5.31 -7.38 17.29
CA GLU A 76 -4.94 -7.21 18.69
C GLU A 76 -3.43 -7.38 18.91
N SER A 77 -2.83 -8.40 18.30
CA SER A 77 -1.39 -8.64 18.37
C SER A 77 -0.57 -7.60 17.57
N TYR A 78 -1.17 -6.94 16.58
CA TYR A 78 -0.50 -5.95 15.75
C TYR A 78 -1.33 -4.68 15.46
N PRO A 79 -1.50 -3.78 16.44
CA PRO A 79 -2.41 -2.63 16.35
C PRO A 79 -1.98 -1.56 15.32
N ASP A 80 -0.68 -1.45 15.03
CA ASP A 80 -0.15 -0.50 14.04
C ASP A 80 -0.23 -1.01 12.59
N TYR A 81 -0.65 -2.26 12.37
CA TYR A 81 -0.77 -2.87 11.03
C TYR A 81 -1.54 -1.99 10.04
N GLU A 82 -2.72 -1.48 10.42
CA GLU A 82 -3.56 -0.72 9.50
C GLU A 82 -2.94 0.65 9.16
N LYS A 83 -2.22 1.26 10.12
CA LYS A 83 -1.49 2.51 9.88
C LYS A 83 -0.35 2.27 8.90
N GLU A 84 0.44 1.21 9.11
CA GLU A 84 1.54 0.83 8.22
C GLU A 84 1.05 0.44 6.82
N LYS A 85 -0.02 -0.35 6.72
CA LYS A 85 -0.63 -0.73 5.44
C LYS A 85 -1.14 0.48 4.67
N LYS A 86 -1.73 1.46 5.37
CA LYS A 86 -2.15 2.74 4.76
C LYS A 86 -0.93 3.51 4.26
N GLN A 87 0.14 3.59 5.05
CA GLN A 87 1.40 4.21 4.64
C GLN A 87 2.03 3.50 3.44
N GLU A 88 2.00 2.17 3.40
CA GLU A 88 2.53 1.36 2.29
C GLU A 88 1.70 1.53 1.01
N ARG A 89 0.36 1.57 1.10
CA ARG A 89 -0.51 1.86 -0.06
C ARG A 89 -0.22 3.22 -0.65
N VAL A 90 -0.07 4.22 0.22
CA VAL A 90 0.28 5.58 -0.13
C VAL A 90 1.67 5.59 -0.80
N TYR A 91 2.66 4.90 -0.23
CA TYR A 91 3.99 4.70 -0.82
C TYR A 91 3.93 4.04 -2.21
N LYS A 92 3.22 2.92 -2.38
CA LYS A 92 3.06 2.23 -3.68
C LYS A 92 2.34 3.08 -4.72
N SER A 93 1.38 3.91 -4.31
CA SER A 93 0.72 4.86 -5.22
C SER A 93 1.68 5.95 -5.71
N PHE A 94 2.63 6.37 -4.87
CA PHE A 94 3.68 7.32 -5.24
C PHE A 94 4.72 6.71 -6.18
N ILE A 95 5.06 5.42 -6.02
CA ILE A 95 5.96 4.72 -6.96
C ILE A 95 5.34 4.63 -8.36
N ARG A 96 4.02 4.43 -8.43
CA ARG A 96 3.30 4.31 -9.70
C ARG A 96 3.21 5.63 -10.47
N GLU A 97 3.30 6.76 -9.77
CA GLU A 97 3.24 8.11 -10.32
C GLU A 97 4.43 8.93 -9.79
N PRO A 98 5.67 8.66 -10.27
CA PRO A 98 6.91 9.22 -9.70
C PRO A 98 6.97 10.76 -9.77
N GLU A 99 6.14 11.37 -10.61
CA GLU A 99 6.02 12.83 -10.80
C GLU A 99 5.20 13.50 -9.68
N LYS A 100 4.37 12.74 -8.95
CA LYS A 100 3.57 13.22 -7.82
C LYS A 100 4.39 13.24 -6.53
N LEU A 101 5.37 14.13 -6.46
CA LEU A 101 6.24 14.43 -5.30
C LEU A 101 5.54 15.05 -4.08
N VAL A 102 4.34 14.56 -3.80
CA VAL A 102 3.68 14.67 -2.50
C VAL A 102 4.53 13.97 -1.42
N TYR A 103 5.37 12.98 -1.78
CA TYR A 103 6.32 12.32 -0.87
C TYR A 103 7.45 13.24 -0.37
N TYR A 104 8.05 14.08 -1.23
CA TYR A 104 9.07 15.05 -0.82
C TYR A 104 8.49 15.99 0.24
N VAL A 105 7.33 16.61 -0.03
CA VAL A 105 6.68 17.53 0.89
C VAL A 105 6.18 16.85 2.17
N ALA A 106 5.60 15.65 2.09
CA ALA A 106 5.07 14.92 3.26
C ALA A 106 6.18 14.35 4.17
N HIS A 107 7.27 13.82 3.59
CA HIS A 107 8.39 13.29 4.36
C HIS A 107 9.21 14.42 4.98
N ILE A 108 9.41 15.52 4.26
CA ILE A 108 9.98 16.76 4.80
C ILE A 108 9.11 17.30 5.91
N ARG A 109 7.79 17.39 5.73
CA ARG A 109 6.86 17.84 6.78
C ARG A 109 7.01 17.02 8.05
N LYS A 110 7.07 15.69 7.95
CA LYS A 110 7.28 14.80 9.10
C LYS A 110 8.68 14.96 9.73
N LEU A 111 9.74 15.06 8.93
CA LEU A 111 11.11 15.26 9.42
C LEU A 111 11.32 16.63 10.09
N LEU A 112 10.67 17.66 9.57
CA LEU A 112 10.67 19.03 10.10
C LEU A 112 9.89 19.10 11.43
N GLU A 113 8.75 18.41 11.51
CA GLU A 113 7.95 18.27 12.74
C GLU A 113 8.72 17.51 13.84
N ASP A 114 9.42 16.41 13.51
CA ASP A 114 10.16 15.58 14.49
C ASP A 114 11.48 16.22 14.98
N LYS A 115 12.18 17.00 14.16
CA LYS A 115 13.54 17.50 14.50
C LYS A 115 13.65 18.94 14.94
N PHE A 116 12.77 19.82 14.48
CA PHE A 116 12.98 21.27 14.61
C PHE A 116 11.93 22.00 15.43
N VAL A 117 10.87 21.31 15.92
CA VAL A 117 9.75 21.91 16.69
C VAL A 117 9.39 23.29 16.11
N LEU A 118 8.97 23.30 14.85
CA LEU A 118 8.70 24.54 14.13
C LEU A 118 7.38 25.15 14.60
N ASP A 119 7.38 26.46 14.87
CA ASP A 119 6.16 27.25 14.99
C ASP A 119 5.35 27.15 13.67
N ASP A 120 4.04 26.99 13.78
CA ASP A 120 3.12 26.78 12.65
C ASP A 120 3.24 27.88 11.57
N LYS A 121 3.62 29.11 11.97
CA LYS A 121 3.86 30.23 11.02
C LYS A 121 5.12 30.04 10.15
N ASN A 122 6.18 29.48 10.71
CA ASN A 122 7.45 29.26 9.99
C ASN A 122 7.37 28.03 9.08
N LYS A 123 6.65 27.00 9.54
CA LYS A 123 6.42 25.74 8.82
C LYS A 123 5.73 25.93 7.48
N SER A 124 4.66 26.72 7.44
CA SER A 124 3.93 27.00 6.19
C SER A 124 4.81 27.73 5.15
N THR A 125 5.61 28.69 5.62
CA THR A 125 6.53 29.47 4.78
C THR A 125 7.66 28.61 4.19
N ILE A 126 8.26 27.74 5.00
CA ILE A 126 9.32 26.81 4.56
C ILE A 126 8.77 25.80 3.55
N LEU A 127 7.62 25.19 3.83
CA LEU A 127 6.98 24.25 2.90
C LEU A 127 6.63 24.91 1.56
N LYS A 128 6.20 26.19 1.58
CA LYS A 128 5.93 26.96 0.37
C LYS A 128 7.20 27.21 -0.45
N LYS A 129 8.29 27.68 0.18
CA LYS A 129 9.58 27.89 -0.49
C LYS A 129 10.13 26.60 -1.10
N MET A 130 10.00 25.47 -0.39
CA MET A 130 10.47 24.17 -0.88
C MET A 130 9.63 23.62 -2.03
N ASN A 131 8.31 23.84 -2.01
CA ASN A 131 7.43 23.48 -3.11
C ASN A 131 7.71 24.34 -4.35
N ASP A 132 7.97 25.63 -4.16
CA ASP A 132 8.37 26.54 -5.24
C ASP A 132 9.74 26.18 -5.83
N PHE A 133 10.71 25.80 -4.98
CA PHE A 133 12.00 25.29 -5.43
C PHE A 133 11.82 24.01 -6.26
N TRP A 134 11.09 23.03 -5.74
CA TRP A 134 10.81 21.79 -6.46
C TRP A 134 10.16 22.03 -7.83
N ARG A 135 9.20 22.96 -7.92
CA ARG A 135 8.58 23.33 -9.19
C ARG A 135 9.59 23.88 -10.20
N LYS A 136 10.56 24.67 -9.74
CA LYS A 136 11.60 25.31 -10.56
C LYS A 136 12.81 24.42 -10.82
N SER A 137 13.01 23.33 -10.07
CA SER A 137 14.14 22.42 -10.26
C SER A 137 14.05 21.63 -11.57
N ASP A 138 15.21 21.35 -12.15
CA ASP A 138 15.37 20.63 -13.40
C ASP A 138 15.04 19.13 -13.28
N ALA A 139 14.68 18.50 -14.40
CA ALA A 139 14.33 17.08 -14.47
C ALA A 139 15.47 16.17 -14.00
N GLN A 140 16.75 16.50 -14.27
CA GLN A 140 17.88 15.72 -13.79
C GLN A 140 18.00 15.75 -12.26
N PHE A 141 17.83 16.93 -11.66
CA PHE A 141 17.82 17.07 -10.20
C PHE A 141 16.70 16.23 -9.59
N LYS A 142 15.50 16.32 -10.15
CA LYS A 142 14.34 15.55 -9.67
C LYS A 142 14.57 14.04 -9.77
N GLN A 143 15.20 13.58 -10.86
CA GLN A 143 15.52 12.18 -11.09
C GLN A 143 16.50 11.63 -10.06
N GLN A 144 17.53 12.40 -9.68
CA GLN A 144 18.47 12.00 -8.61
C GLN A 144 17.76 11.71 -7.29
N TYR A 145 16.74 12.49 -6.92
CA TYR A 145 15.95 12.21 -5.71
C TYR A 145 15.09 10.97 -5.86
N ILE A 146 14.47 10.78 -7.03
CA ILE A 146 13.65 9.60 -7.34
C ILE A 146 14.48 8.32 -7.24
N ASP A 147 15.71 8.33 -7.74
CA ASP A 147 16.63 7.17 -7.73
C ASP A 147 17.15 6.83 -6.31
N LEU A 148 17.11 7.79 -5.38
CA LEU A 148 17.47 7.60 -3.97
C LEU A 148 16.30 7.09 -3.11
N VAL A 149 15.06 7.12 -3.60
CA VAL A 149 13.86 6.64 -2.89
C VAL A 149 13.89 5.12 -2.61
N PRO A 150 14.26 4.24 -3.57
CA PRO A 150 14.34 2.80 -3.33
C PRO A 150 15.45 2.41 -2.34
N GLN A 151 16.48 3.23 -2.21
CA GLN A 151 17.69 2.93 -1.45
C GLN A 151 17.59 3.31 0.03
N GLY A 152 16.48 3.89 0.47
CA GLY A 152 16.32 4.40 1.85
C GLY A 152 17.20 5.62 2.19
N ALA A 153 18.03 6.07 1.23
CA ALA A 153 18.96 7.19 1.36
C ALA A 153 18.28 8.57 1.19
N ALA A 154 17.02 8.60 0.74
CA ALA A 154 16.23 9.84 0.60
C ALA A 154 16.18 10.67 1.90
N LYS A 155 16.25 10.04 3.08
CA LYS A 155 16.31 10.72 4.38
C LYS A 155 17.59 11.56 4.57
N ILE A 156 18.71 11.11 3.99
CA ILE A 156 20.01 11.79 4.10
C ILE A 156 20.06 12.98 3.14
N ALA A 157 19.61 12.79 1.89
CA ALA A 157 19.55 13.86 0.89
C ALA A 157 18.60 14.99 1.31
N VAL A 158 17.45 14.65 1.89
CA VAL A 158 16.52 15.66 2.45
C VAL A 158 17.15 16.44 3.61
N LYS A 159 17.94 15.79 4.47
CA LYS A 159 18.66 16.45 5.57
C LYS A 159 19.72 17.44 5.05
N GLN A 160 20.40 17.10 3.97
CA GLN A 160 21.38 17.98 3.33
C GLN A 160 20.72 19.22 2.72
N LEU A 161 19.62 19.05 1.99
CA LEU A 161 18.83 20.19 1.47
C LEU A 161 18.32 21.09 2.59
N ILE A 162 17.76 20.52 3.67
CA ILE A 162 17.27 21.31 4.79
C ILE A 162 18.42 22.13 5.40
N ASN A 163 19.61 21.56 5.57
CA ASN A 163 20.77 22.29 6.07
C ASN A 163 21.21 23.41 5.11
N GLU A 164 21.24 23.17 3.81
CA GLU A 164 21.58 24.22 2.83
C GLU A 164 20.58 25.38 2.85
N TYR A 165 19.28 25.11 3.02
CA TYR A 165 18.24 26.13 3.03
C TYR A 165 18.02 26.79 4.39
N MET A 166 18.34 26.12 5.49
CA MET A 166 18.23 26.65 6.86
C MET A 166 19.49 27.40 7.32
N VAL A 167 20.63 27.22 6.66
CA VAL A 167 21.91 27.92 6.96
C VAL A 167 22.06 29.20 6.12
N LEU A 168 21.12 29.52 5.23
CA LEU A 168 21.11 30.76 4.44
C LEU A 168 20.50 31.97 5.18
N GLU A 169 20.54 31.97 6.52
CA GLU A 169 20.30 33.17 7.36
C GLU A 169 21.52 33.48 8.23
#